data_AF-X0WAQ1-F1
#
_entry.id   AF-X0WAQ1-F1
#
_cell.length_a   1.000
_cell.length_b   1.000
_cell.length_c   1.000
_cell.angle_alpha   90.00
_cell.angle_beta   90.00
_cell.angle_gamma   90.00
#
_symmetry.space_group_name_H-M   'P 1'
#
loop_
_entity.id
_entity.type
_entity.pdbx_description
1 polymer ?
#
loop_
_entity_poly.entity_id
_entity_poly.type
_entity_poly.pdbx_seq_one_letter_code
_entity_poly.pdbx_strand_id
1 'polypeptide(L)'
;MNERIGELLVKENLLSAEQLKKAREEARTGGGRLGAQITKLGFLEESELSDFVAKQYGIPGIDLDEFEVDPAVIQLIPEEVAHKHTVLPVNRAGSTLILATADPSNIFAIDDIKFLTGYNIEVVVASEEAIKRAIDRFYDQTSNLDDVMANFDDSDLEVIQDDEDLDIGELARESEDAPVVKLVNLILTDAIKKIASDIHIEPYEKEFRVRYRIDGVLYEVMKPPMKLKNAITSRVKIMSE
;
A
#
# COMPACT_ATOMS: atom_id res chain seq x y z
N MET A 1 -10.80 31.22 16.06
CA MET A 1 -11.79 30.37 16.75
C MET A 1 -11.83 29.06 15.98
N ASN A 2 -11.19 28.01 16.48
CA ASN A 2 -11.28 26.68 15.87
C ASN A 2 -12.58 26.06 16.38
N GLU A 3 -13.72 26.38 15.74
CA GLU A 3 -14.98 25.67 16.01
C GLU A 3 -14.72 24.20 15.71
N ARG A 4 -14.97 23.31 16.68
CA ARG A 4 -14.74 21.88 16.49
C ARG A 4 -15.65 21.40 15.37
N ILE A 5 -15.16 20.55 14.47
CA ILE A 5 -15.90 20.14 13.27
C ILE A 5 -17.33 19.63 13.55
N GLY A 6 -17.54 18.99 14.70
CA GLY A 6 -18.88 18.57 15.13
C GLY A 6 -19.85 19.72 15.38
N GLU A 7 -19.40 20.85 15.91
CA GLU A 7 -20.25 22.04 16.12
C GLU A 7 -20.60 22.71 14.79
N LEU A 8 -19.67 22.70 13.84
CA LEU A 8 -19.90 23.18 12.47
C LEU A 8 -20.93 22.33 11.74
N LEU A 9 -20.86 21.00 11.89
CA LEU A 9 -21.87 20.08 11.32
C LEU A 9 -23.27 20.33 11.88
N VAL A 10 -23.40 20.68 13.16
CA VAL A 10 -24.70 21.03 13.77
C VAL A 10 -25.21 22.37 13.24
N LYS A 11 -24.33 23.36 13.11
CA LYS A 11 -24.66 24.70 12.61
C LYS A 11 -25.19 24.68 11.18
N GLU A 12 -24.64 23.80 10.34
CA GLU A 12 -25.06 23.58 8.95
C GLU A 12 -26.24 22.59 8.82
N ASN A 13 -26.87 22.21 9.95
CA ASN A 13 -27.99 21.27 10.03
C ASN A 13 -27.72 19.86 9.45
N LEU A 14 -26.45 19.46 9.34
CA LEU A 14 -26.05 18.10 8.94
C LEU A 14 -26.13 17.12 10.11
N LEU A 15 -26.07 17.63 11.35
CA LEU A 15 -26.25 16.85 12.56
C LEU A 15 -27.17 17.56 13.55
N SER A 16 -27.99 16.80 14.27
CA SER A 16 -28.65 17.31 15.48
C SER A 16 -27.67 17.34 16.67
N ALA A 17 -27.96 18.20 17.66
CA ALA A 17 -27.17 18.24 18.90
C ALA A 17 -27.16 16.89 19.64
N GLU A 18 -28.26 16.15 19.58
CA GLU A 18 -28.39 14.80 20.16
C GLU A 18 -27.50 13.77 19.41
N GLN A 19 -27.50 13.80 18.07
CA GLN A 19 -26.61 12.94 17.27
C GLN A 19 -25.14 13.24 17.55
N LEU A 20 -24.76 14.52 17.60
CA LEU A 20 -23.39 14.92 17.95
C LEU A 20 -22.99 14.44 19.35
N LYS A 21 -23.90 14.56 20.32
CA LYS A 21 -23.64 14.09 21.69
C LYS A 21 -23.42 12.58 21.72
N LYS A 22 -24.28 11.81 21.05
CA LYS A 22 -24.17 10.35 20.95
C LYS A 22 -22.87 9.93 20.24
N ALA A 23 -22.51 10.58 19.14
CA ALA A 23 -21.25 10.29 18.44
C ALA A 23 -20.00 10.62 19.29
N ARG A 24 -20.05 11.69 20.11
CA ARG A 24 -18.98 12.02 21.06
C ARG A 24 -18.87 11.02 22.20
N GLU A 25 -20.00 10.51 22.70
CA GLU A 25 -20.01 9.46 23.72
C GLU A 25 -19.36 8.18 23.17
N GLU A 26 -19.78 7.73 21.99
CA GLU A 26 -19.19 6.54 21.35
C GLU A 26 -17.71 6.71 20.99
N ALA A 27 -17.28 7.90 20.57
CA ALA A 27 -15.87 8.18 20.33
C ALA A 27 -15.01 8.04 21.61
N ARG A 28 -15.59 8.35 22.78
CA ARG A 28 -14.90 8.21 24.08
C ARG A 28 -14.85 6.77 24.56
N THR A 29 -15.94 6.01 24.43
CA THR A 29 -16.00 4.61 24.87
C THR A 29 -15.33 3.65 23.90
N GLY A 30 -15.52 3.86 22.60
CA GLY A 30 -15.07 2.97 21.53
C GLY A 30 -13.66 3.25 21.01
N GLY A 31 -13.06 4.38 21.37
CA GLY A 31 -11.72 4.76 20.92
C GLY A 31 -11.68 5.01 19.40
N GLY A 32 -12.01 6.23 18.98
CA GLY A 32 -11.96 6.58 17.56
C GLY A 32 -12.18 8.07 17.32
N ARG A 33 -11.93 8.52 16.08
CA ARG A 33 -12.19 9.91 15.70
C ARG A 33 -13.70 10.17 15.65
N LEU A 34 -14.09 11.41 15.95
CA LEU A 34 -15.49 11.83 15.93
C LEU A 34 -16.14 11.62 14.54
N GLY A 35 -15.42 11.94 13.46
CA GLY A 35 -15.88 11.74 12.09
C GLY A 35 -16.25 10.29 11.79
N ALA A 36 -15.35 9.35 12.11
CA ALA A 36 -15.60 7.92 11.92
C ALA A 36 -16.81 7.40 12.73
N GLN A 37 -17.08 7.95 13.93
CA GLN A 37 -18.27 7.56 14.68
C GLN A 37 -19.56 8.13 14.10
N ILE A 38 -19.51 9.32 13.49
CA ILE A 38 -20.65 9.93 12.81
C ILE A 38 -21.09 9.06 11.62
N THR A 39 -20.14 8.61 10.80
CA THR A 39 -20.42 7.74 9.65
C THR A 39 -20.86 6.35 10.10
N LYS A 40 -20.15 5.75 11.06
CA LYS A 40 -20.49 4.41 11.59
C LYS A 40 -21.88 4.33 12.23
N LEU A 41 -22.36 5.40 12.85
CA LEU A 41 -23.71 5.48 13.42
C LEU A 41 -24.79 5.77 12.36
N GLY A 42 -24.40 5.98 11.10
CA GLY A 42 -25.30 6.29 9.99
C GLY A 42 -25.92 7.69 10.11
N PHE A 43 -25.25 8.62 10.79
CA PHE A 43 -25.76 9.98 10.94
C PHE A 43 -25.44 10.87 9.75
N LEU A 44 -24.37 10.55 9.02
CA LEU A 44 -23.94 11.24 7.81
C LEU A 44 -23.21 10.24 6.91
N GLU A 45 -23.38 10.35 5.60
CA GLU A 45 -22.61 9.53 4.67
C GLU A 45 -21.13 9.96 4.66
N GLU A 46 -20.23 9.03 4.31
CA GLU A 46 -18.79 9.30 4.27
C GLU A 46 -18.40 10.41 3.30
N SER A 47 -19.02 10.40 2.12
CA SER A 47 -18.81 11.40 1.08
C SER A 47 -19.27 12.77 1.53
N GLU A 48 -20.44 12.85 2.19
CA GLU A 48 -20.97 14.10 2.74
C GLU A 48 -20.06 14.67 3.83
N LEU A 49 -19.52 13.82 4.72
CA LEU A 49 -18.57 14.26 5.74
C LEU A 49 -17.27 14.78 5.11
N SER A 50 -16.74 14.06 4.13
CA SER A 50 -15.48 14.41 3.45
C SER A 50 -15.61 15.71 2.66
N ASP A 51 -16.72 15.88 1.94
CA ASP A 51 -17.08 17.11 1.22
C ASP A 51 -17.23 18.30 2.16
N PHE A 52 -17.82 18.07 3.33
CA PHE A 52 -17.95 19.09 4.35
C PHE A 52 -16.59 19.56 4.86
N VAL A 53 -15.70 18.61 5.20
CA VAL A 53 -14.33 18.89 5.64
C VAL A 53 -13.57 19.65 4.55
N ALA A 54 -13.61 19.17 3.31
CA ALA A 54 -12.98 19.80 2.16
C ALA A 54 -13.41 21.26 1.99
N LYS A 55 -14.74 21.52 2.02
CA LYS A 55 -15.31 22.87 1.91
C LYS A 55 -14.89 23.77 3.09
N GLN A 56 -14.94 23.24 4.31
CA GLN A 56 -14.65 24.00 5.51
C GLN A 56 -13.19 24.49 5.58
N TYR A 57 -12.25 23.65 5.14
CA TYR A 57 -10.83 23.97 5.14
C TYR A 57 -10.32 24.55 3.81
N GLY A 58 -11.14 24.57 2.76
CA GLY A 58 -10.74 25.03 1.43
C GLY A 58 -9.72 24.11 0.76
N ILE A 59 -9.78 22.80 1.06
CA ILE A 59 -8.86 21.78 0.59
C ILE A 59 -9.61 20.87 -0.40
N PRO A 60 -9.03 20.48 -1.54
CA PRO A 60 -9.69 19.58 -2.48
C PRO A 60 -9.92 18.19 -1.88
N GLY A 61 -11.08 17.61 -2.19
CA GLY A 61 -11.37 16.21 -1.94
C GLY A 61 -10.75 15.32 -3.01
N ILE A 62 -10.45 14.07 -2.65
CA ILE A 62 -9.98 13.04 -3.59
C ILE A 62 -10.77 11.75 -3.39
N ASP A 63 -11.09 11.08 -4.48
CA ASP A 63 -11.56 9.70 -4.47
C ASP A 63 -10.35 8.77 -4.60
N LEU A 64 -10.09 7.93 -3.60
CA LEU A 64 -8.92 7.04 -3.60
C LEU A 64 -9.18 5.73 -4.37
N ASP A 65 -10.43 5.39 -4.66
CA ASP A 65 -10.77 4.15 -5.35
C ASP A 65 -10.47 4.26 -6.87
N GLU A 66 -10.53 5.48 -7.42
CA GLU A 66 -10.26 5.79 -8.84
C GLU A 66 -8.78 6.09 -9.16
N PHE A 67 -7.92 6.21 -8.15
CA PHE A 67 -6.51 6.59 -8.35
C PHE A 67 -5.58 5.38 -8.26
N GLU A 68 -4.60 5.34 -9.18
CA GLU A 68 -3.42 4.50 -9.04
C GLU A 68 -2.27 5.34 -8.49
N VAL A 69 -1.64 4.84 -7.43
CA VAL A 69 -0.48 5.47 -6.79
C VAL A 69 0.78 4.71 -7.18
N ASP A 70 1.82 5.43 -7.56
CA ASP A 70 3.14 4.84 -7.83
C ASP A 70 3.65 4.12 -6.56
N PRO A 71 4.04 2.83 -6.64
CA PRO A 71 4.61 2.10 -5.51
C PRO A 71 5.79 2.81 -4.83
N ALA A 72 6.61 3.54 -5.60
CA ALA A 72 7.72 4.32 -5.05
C ALA A 72 7.26 5.49 -4.16
N VAL A 73 6.02 5.97 -4.34
CA VAL A 73 5.38 6.99 -3.50
C VAL A 73 4.78 6.36 -2.24
N ILE A 74 4.17 5.17 -2.36
CA ILE A 74 3.65 4.40 -1.22
C ILE A 74 4.77 4.09 -0.21
N GLN A 75 5.92 3.63 -0.70
CA GLN A 75 7.08 3.27 0.14
C GLN A 75 7.71 4.46 0.89
N LEU A 76 7.34 5.71 0.59
CA LEU A 76 7.85 6.88 1.33
C LEU A 76 7.37 6.90 2.78
N ILE A 77 6.22 6.30 3.07
CA ILE A 77 5.64 6.23 4.41
C ILE A 77 5.52 4.75 4.78
N PRO A 78 6.06 4.29 5.92
CA PRO A 78 5.85 2.92 6.39
C PRO A 78 4.37 2.66 6.71
N GLU A 79 3.92 1.44 6.47
CA GLU A 79 2.53 1.00 6.67
C GLU A 79 1.99 1.32 8.08
N GLU A 80 2.76 1.00 9.11
CA GLU A 80 2.38 1.29 10.50
C GLU A 80 2.13 2.78 10.74
N VAL A 81 2.92 3.65 10.11
CA VAL A 81 2.78 5.10 10.22
C VAL A 81 1.54 5.57 9.45
N ALA A 82 1.31 5.02 8.26
CA ALA A 82 0.12 5.29 7.46
C ALA A 82 -1.17 4.93 8.22
N HIS A 83 -1.23 3.76 8.86
CA HIS A 83 -2.37 3.38 9.71
C HIS A 83 -2.52 4.27 10.94
N LYS A 84 -1.43 4.48 11.69
CA LYS A 84 -1.42 5.27 12.92
C LYS A 84 -1.96 6.68 12.71
N HIS A 85 -1.49 7.34 11.66
CA HIS A 85 -1.92 8.70 11.34
C HIS A 85 -3.18 8.72 10.45
N THR A 86 -3.54 7.58 9.87
CA THR A 86 -4.63 7.44 8.89
C THR A 86 -4.45 8.42 7.74
N VAL A 87 -3.33 8.23 7.05
CA VAL A 87 -2.93 9.02 5.89
C VAL A 87 -2.41 8.09 4.80
N LEU A 88 -2.52 8.53 3.55
CA LEU A 88 -1.98 7.81 2.40
C LEU A 88 -1.21 8.77 1.50
N PRO A 89 0.05 8.48 1.12
CA PRO A 89 0.73 9.28 0.11
C PRO A 89 0.10 8.99 -1.26
N VAL A 90 -0.27 10.04 -2.00
CA VAL A 90 -1.01 9.91 -3.27
C VAL A 90 -0.13 10.20 -4.48
N ASN A 91 0.72 11.23 -4.37
CA ASN A 91 1.60 11.62 -5.47
C ASN A 91 2.79 12.42 -4.93
N ARG A 92 3.88 12.47 -5.68
CA ARG A 92 5.04 13.29 -5.37
C ARG A 92 5.43 14.14 -6.59
N ALA A 93 5.45 15.46 -6.41
CA ALA A 93 5.92 16.41 -7.39
C ALA A 93 7.18 17.13 -6.86
N GLY A 94 8.36 16.69 -7.31
CA GLY A 94 9.63 17.28 -6.87
C GLY A 94 9.86 17.11 -5.36
N SER A 95 9.88 18.22 -4.63
CA SER A 95 10.04 18.25 -3.17
C SER A 95 8.70 18.32 -2.40
N THR A 96 7.58 18.13 -3.09
CA THR A 96 6.23 18.16 -2.51
C THR A 96 5.58 16.78 -2.58
N LEU A 97 5.09 16.29 -1.45
CA LEU A 97 4.32 15.06 -1.30
C LEU A 97 2.84 15.43 -1.09
N ILE A 98 1.98 14.94 -1.96
CA ILE A 98 0.53 15.04 -1.82
C ILE A 98 0.06 13.90 -0.92
N LEU A 99 -0.60 14.25 0.19
CA LEU A 99 -1.00 13.33 1.25
C LEU A 99 -2.52 13.37 1.44
N ALA A 100 -3.19 12.24 1.27
CA ALA A 100 -4.59 12.11 1.63
C ALA A 100 -4.75 11.95 3.14
N THR A 101 -5.67 12.70 3.72
CA THR A 101 -6.00 12.65 5.15
C THR A 101 -7.49 12.82 5.40
N ALA A 102 -8.01 12.17 6.44
CA ALA A 102 -9.37 12.37 6.92
C ALA A 102 -9.49 13.60 7.86
N ASP A 103 -8.36 14.07 8.41
CA ASP A 103 -8.35 15.17 9.36
C ASP A 103 -7.22 16.17 9.05
N PRO A 104 -7.48 17.16 8.17
CA PRO A 104 -6.50 18.19 7.83
C PRO A 104 -6.17 19.12 9.01
N SER A 105 -6.94 19.06 10.11
CA SER A 105 -6.67 19.86 11.31
C SER A 105 -5.61 19.24 12.22
N ASN A 106 -5.23 17.98 11.97
CA ASN A 106 -4.20 17.28 12.73
C ASN A 106 -2.80 17.65 12.24
N ILE A 107 -2.38 18.88 12.59
CA ILE A 107 -1.08 19.42 12.20
C ILE A 107 0.08 18.55 12.69
N PHE A 108 -0.05 17.91 13.86
CA PHE A 108 0.97 17.00 14.38
C PHE A 108 1.21 15.80 13.46
N ALA A 109 0.15 15.18 12.95
CA ALA A 109 0.30 14.09 11.98
C ALA A 109 0.99 14.56 10.69
N ILE A 110 0.62 15.75 10.20
CA ILE A 110 1.21 16.32 8.97
C ILE A 110 2.71 16.63 9.20
N ASP A 111 3.06 17.21 10.34
CA ASP A 111 4.45 17.52 10.71
C ASP A 111 5.30 16.26 10.94
N ASP A 112 4.73 15.21 11.56
CA ASP A 112 5.39 13.92 11.74
C ASP A 112 5.74 13.29 10.37
N ILE A 113 4.79 13.28 9.43
CA ILE A 113 5.02 12.79 8.06
C ILE A 113 6.03 13.66 7.32
N LYS A 114 5.95 14.99 7.47
CA LYS A 114 6.93 15.92 6.91
C LYS A 114 8.35 15.61 7.41
N PHE A 115 8.51 15.40 8.71
CA PHE A 115 9.80 15.10 9.32
C PHE A 115 10.33 13.74 8.87
N LEU A 116 9.46 12.74 8.83
CA LEU A 116 9.80 11.38 8.41
C LEU A 116 10.27 11.33 6.96
N THR A 117 9.55 12.00 6.07
CA THR A 117 9.75 11.87 4.62
C THR A 117 10.71 12.94 4.05
N GLY A 118 10.88 14.06 4.76
CA GLY A 118 11.69 15.20 4.33
C GLY A 118 11.05 16.07 3.24
N TYR A 119 9.82 15.77 2.81
CA TYR A 119 9.10 16.53 1.77
C TYR A 119 8.21 17.61 2.37
N ASN A 120 7.92 18.64 1.57
CA ASN A 120 6.79 19.52 1.86
C ASN A 120 5.49 18.75 1.67
N ILE A 121 4.53 18.91 2.58
CA ILE A 121 3.26 18.18 2.52
C ILE A 121 2.18 19.11 2.00
N GLU A 122 1.51 18.69 0.94
CA GLU A 122 0.23 19.24 0.51
C GLU A 122 -0.85 18.21 0.81
N VAL A 123 -1.91 18.62 1.50
CA VAL A 123 -2.96 17.70 1.92
C VAL A 123 -4.14 17.72 0.96
N VAL A 124 -4.76 16.55 0.78
CA VAL A 124 -6.07 16.37 0.14
C VAL A 124 -6.98 15.61 1.10
N VAL A 125 -8.28 15.84 1.01
CA VAL A 125 -9.26 15.24 1.93
C VAL A 125 -9.87 13.99 1.32
N ALA A 126 -9.90 12.90 2.08
CA ALA A 126 -10.62 11.68 1.73
C ALA A 126 -11.31 11.11 2.97
N SER A 127 -12.29 10.22 2.78
CA SER A 127 -12.95 9.59 3.93
C SER A 127 -11.98 8.70 4.69
N GLU A 128 -12.18 8.57 6.00
CA GLU A 128 -11.33 7.72 6.84
C GLU A 128 -11.35 6.26 6.38
N GLU A 129 -12.51 5.77 5.93
CA GLU A 129 -12.66 4.40 5.45
C GLU A 129 -12.00 4.22 4.08
N ALA A 130 -12.12 5.19 3.16
CA ALA A 130 -11.42 5.16 1.88
C ALA A 130 -9.91 5.11 2.08
N ILE A 131 -9.37 5.91 3.02
CA ILE A 131 -7.94 5.87 3.35
C ILE A 131 -7.53 4.50 3.89
N LYS A 132 -8.30 3.93 4.84
CA LYS A 132 -8.00 2.60 5.40
C LYS A 132 -8.00 1.52 4.32
N ARG A 133 -9.05 1.46 3.49
CA ARG A 133 -9.13 0.53 2.36
C ARG A 133 -7.97 0.69 1.39
N ALA A 134 -7.57 1.93 1.11
CA ALA A 134 -6.46 2.22 0.23
C ALA A 134 -5.10 1.81 0.84
N ILE A 135 -4.90 2.03 2.15
CA ILE A 135 -3.71 1.53 2.85
C ILE A 135 -3.63 0.00 2.70
N ASP A 136 -4.69 -0.71 3.06
CA ASP A 136 -4.73 -2.17 2.93
C ASP A 136 -4.44 -2.61 1.48
N ARG A 137 -5.04 -1.94 0.49
CA ARG A 137 -4.86 -2.23 -0.94
C ARG A 137 -3.41 -2.03 -1.42
N PHE A 138 -2.77 -0.91 -1.07
CA PHE A 138 -1.48 -0.53 -1.62
C PHE A 138 -0.29 -1.10 -0.84
N TYR A 139 -0.42 -1.26 0.48
CA TYR A 139 0.64 -1.84 1.29
C TYR A 139 0.66 -3.38 1.18
N ASP A 140 -0.47 -4.08 1.11
CA ASP A 140 -0.47 -5.54 0.85
C ASP A 140 0.20 -5.90 -0.50
N GLN A 141 0.09 -5.02 -1.51
CA GLN A 141 0.76 -5.22 -2.80
C GLN A 141 2.29 -5.09 -2.70
N THR A 142 2.78 -4.33 -1.72
CA THR A 142 4.21 -4.05 -1.52
C THR A 142 4.82 -5.06 -0.55
N SER A 143 4.16 -5.34 0.58
CA SER A 143 4.61 -6.25 1.63
C SER A 143 4.79 -7.70 1.13
N ASN A 144 3.94 -8.18 0.21
CA ASN A 144 4.09 -9.52 -0.37
C ASN A 144 5.38 -9.71 -1.20
N LEU A 145 5.94 -8.63 -1.76
CA LEU A 145 7.17 -8.68 -2.56
C LEU A 145 8.40 -8.57 -1.64
N ASP A 146 8.34 -7.64 -0.68
CA ASP A 146 9.44 -7.36 0.25
C ASP A 146 9.61 -8.47 1.31
N ASP A 147 8.53 -9.06 1.84
CA ASP A 147 8.62 -10.18 2.81
C ASP A 147 9.15 -11.45 2.16
N VAL A 148 8.81 -11.72 0.90
CA VAL A 148 9.41 -12.85 0.17
C VAL A 148 10.88 -12.59 -0.08
N MET A 149 11.28 -11.36 -0.41
CA MET A 149 12.69 -10.98 -0.59
C MET A 149 13.49 -10.94 0.72
N ALA A 150 12.89 -10.57 1.85
CA ALA A 150 13.52 -10.54 3.17
C ALA A 150 13.69 -11.94 3.78
N ASN A 151 12.78 -12.87 3.50
CA ASN A 151 12.94 -14.30 3.87
C ASN A 151 14.01 -15.04 3.05
N PHE A 152 14.68 -14.38 2.09
CA PHE A 152 15.87 -14.93 1.43
C PHE A 152 17.17 -14.71 2.20
N ASP A 153 17.16 -14.07 3.38
CA ASP A 153 18.40 -13.80 4.13
C ASP A 153 18.88 -15.00 4.98
N ASP A 154 20.02 -15.54 4.55
CA ASP A 154 21.03 -16.42 5.15
C ASP A 154 20.69 -17.75 5.86
N SER A 155 19.49 -18.03 6.37
CA SER A 155 19.27 -19.29 7.13
C SER A 155 18.64 -20.46 6.36
N ASP A 156 17.94 -20.20 5.25
CA ASP A 156 17.30 -21.26 4.42
C ASP A 156 18.06 -21.57 3.13
N LEU A 157 19.23 -20.95 2.92
CA LEU A 157 20.09 -21.11 1.74
C LEU A 157 21.37 -21.93 2.03
N GLU A 158 21.35 -22.78 3.05
CA GLU A 158 22.39 -23.80 3.17
C GLU A 158 22.20 -24.86 2.07
N VAL A 159 23.25 -25.04 1.28
CA VAL A 159 23.44 -26.05 0.23
C VAL A 159 22.85 -25.72 -1.15
N ILE A 160 23.50 -24.80 -1.88
CA ILE A 160 23.93 -25.11 -3.25
C ILE A 160 25.32 -24.49 -3.46
N GLN A 161 26.35 -25.18 -2.98
CA GLN A 161 27.72 -24.93 -3.45
C GLN A 161 27.91 -25.61 -4.81
N ASP A 162 28.65 -24.92 -5.66
CA ASP A 162 29.15 -25.29 -6.99
C ASP A 162 29.42 -26.78 -7.21
N ASP A 163 28.43 -27.54 -7.66
CA ASP A 163 28.66 -28.79 -8.40
C ASP A 163 27.94 -28.71 -9.75
N GLU A 164 28.74 -28.84 -10.82
CA GLU A 164 28.34 -28.73 -12.23
C GLU A 164 27.40 -29.85 -12.74
N ASP A 165 26.85 -30.70 -11.86
CA ASP A 165 25.95 -31.79 -12.22
C ASP A 165 24.75 -31.90 -11.25
N LEU A 166 23.99 -30.82 -11.08
CA LEU A 166 22.68 -30.91 -10.42
C LEU A 166 21.67 -31.60 -11.35
N ASP A 167 21.39 -32.86 -11.06
CA ASP A 167 20.33 -33.65 -11.70
C ASP A 167 19.00 -32.88 -11.61
N ILE A 168 18.44 -32.55 -12.77
CA ILE A 168 17.14 -31.86 -12.92
C ILE A 168 16.04 -32.61 -12.13
N GLY A 169 16.22 -33.92 -11.90
CA GLY A 169 15.32 -34.75 -11.10
C GLY A 169 15.31 -34.49 -9.59
N GLU A 170 16.37 -33.95 -8.98
CA GLU A 170 16.39 -33.66 -7.53
C GLU A 170 15.75 -32.31 -7.19
N LEU A 171 15.89 -31.29 -8.04
CA LEU A 171 15.18 -30.01 -7.93
C LEU A 171 13.65 -30.17 -8.06
N ALA A 172 13.18 -31.21 -8.76
CA ALA A 172 11.76 -31.50 -8.91
C ALA A 172 11.10 -31.99 -7.59
N ARG A 173 11.89 -32.36 -6.57
CA ARG A 173 11.42 -32.81 -5.26
C ARG A 173 11.49 -31.73 -4.18
N GLU A 174 11.71 -30.47 -4.55
CA GLU A 174 11.55 -29.38 -3.61
C GLU A 174 10.07 -29.19 -3.28
N SER A 175 9.74 -29.32 -1.98
CA SER A 175 8.40 -29.16 -1.42
C SER A 175 7.70 -27.90 -1.94
N GLU A 176 6.37 -27.88 -1.99
CA GLU A 176 5.59 -26.66 -2.30
C GLU A 176 5.94 -25.48 -1.36
N ASP A 177 6.55 -25.79 -0.21
CA ASP A 177 7.03 -24.81 0.76
C ASP A 177 8.38 -24.17 0.44
N ALA A 178 9.11 -24.64 -0.57
CA ALA A 178 10.42 -24.11 -0.91
C ALA A 178 10.34 -22.63 -1.32
N PRO A 179 11.24 -21.76 -0.84
CA PRO A 179 11.23 -20.32 -1.13
C PRO A 179 11.19 -19.99 -2.62
N VAL A 180 11.87 -20.79 -3.45
CA VAL A 180 11.89 -20.62 -4.91
C VAL A 180 10.51 -20.89 -5.54
N VAL A 181 9.78 -21.89 -5.06
CA VAL A 181 8.43 -22.22 -5.53
C VAL A 181 7.46 -21.09 -5.19
N LYS A 182 7.51 -20.59 -3.95
CA LYS A 182 6.71 -19.44 -3.50
C LYS A 182 7.00 -18.20 -4.34
N LEU A 183 8.28 -17.91 -4.60
CA LEU A 183 8.67 -16.77 -5.41
C LEU A 183 8.14 -16.85 -6.86
N VAL A 184 8.26 -18.01 -7.52
CA VAL A 184 7.73 -18.18 -8.88
C VAL A 184 6.21 -18.07 -8.91
N ASN A 185 5.50 -18.66 -7.94
CA ASN A 185 4.06 -18.53 -7.83
C ASN A 185 3.62 -17.08 -7.59
N LEU A 186 4.39 -16.32 -6.80
CA LEU A 186 4.13 -14.91 -6.57
C LEU A 186 4.30 -14.10 -7.87
N ILE A 187 5.38 -14.33 -8.62
CA ILE A 187 5.61 -13.69 -9.93
C ILE A 187 4.41 -13.93 -10.86
N LEU A 188 3.93 -15.18 -10.95
CA LEU A 188 2.78 -15.53 -11.78
C LEU A 188 1.50 -14.85 -11.30
N THR A 189 1.24 -14.87 -10.00
CA THR A 189 0.03 -14.28 -9.41
C THR A 189 0.01 -12.76 -9.55
N ASP A 190 1.14 -12.09 -9.31
CA ASP A 190 1.30 -10.65 -9.47
C ASP A 190 1.14 -10.23 -10.94
N ALA A 191 1.70 -11.00 -11.88
CA ALA A 191 1.50 -10.77 -13.31
C ALA A 191 0.02 -10.88 -13.74
N ILE A 192 -0.73 -11.84 -13.20
CA ILE A 192 -2.19 -11.97 -13.45
C ILE A 192 -2.93 -10.76 -12.87
N LYS A 193 -2.63 -10.37 -11.63
CA LYS A 193 -3.26 -9.21 -10.97
C LYS A 193 -3.03 -7.92 -11.75
N LYS A 194 -1.82 -7.74 -12.30
CA LYS A 194 -1.41 -6.58 -13.11
C LYS A 194 -1.80 -6.70 -14.59
N ILE A 195 -2.52 -7.76 -14.97
CA ILE A 195 -2.98 -8.02 -16.35
C ILE A 195 -1.81 -7.94 -17.35
N ALA A 196 -0.66 -8.49 -16.96
CA ALA A 196 0.52 -8.52 -17.83
C ALA A 196 0.30 -9.51 -18.98
N SER A 197 0.65 -9.10 -20.21
CA SER A 197 0.61 -9.97 -21.38
C SER A 197 1.79 -10.94 -21.42
N ASP A 198 2.95 -10.52 -20.92
CA ASP A 198 4.18 -11.29 -20.93
C ASP A 198 4.95 -11.11 -19.62
N ILE A 199 5.54 -12.20 -19.14
CA ILE A 199 6.50 -12.20 -18.03
C ILE A 199 7.89 -12.46 -18.61
N HIS A 200 8.77 -11.47 -18.49
CA HIS A 200 10.15 -11.54 -18.91
C HIS A 200 11.04 -11.88 -17.72
N ILE A 201 11.60 -13.08 -17.70
CA ILE A 201 12.60 -13.51 -16.71
C ILE A 201 13.97 -13.42 -17.37
N GLU A 202 14.80 -12.44 -16.97
CA GLU A 202 16.01 -12.05 -17.70
C GLU A 202 17.27 -12.22 -16.83
N PRO A 203 17.85 -13.43 -16.79
CA PRO A 203 19.08 -13.70 -16.06
C PRO A 203 20.32 -13.36 -16.91
N TYR A 204 20.76 -12.10 -16.85
CA TYR A 204 22.01 -11.67 -17.50
C TYR A 204 23.25 -12.20 -16.75
N GLU A 205 24.44 -11.78 -17.21
CA GLU A 205 25.71 -12.22 -16.64
C GLU A 205 25.94 -11.68 -15.22
N LYS A 206 25.51 -10.43 -14.96
CA LYS A 206 25.78 -9.72 -13.69
C LYS A 206 24.53 -9.26 -12.94
N GLU A 207 23.38 -9.31 -13.60
CA GLU A 207 22.11 -8.88 -13.04
C GLU A 207 21.01 -9.88 -13.41
N PHE A 208 20.09 -10.08 -12.49
CA PHE A 208 18.89 -10.85 -12.74
C PHE A 208 17.70 -9.94 -12.48
N ARG A 209 16.84 -9.78 -13.48
CA ARG A 209 15.62 -8.98 -13.37
C ARG A 209 14.41 -9.71 -13.92
N VAL A 210 13.25 -9.37 -13.37
CA VAL A 210 11.95 -9.77 -13.90
C VAL A 210 11.22 -8.52 -14.36
N ARG A 211 10.65 -8.58 -15.57
CA ARG A 211 9.88 -7.48 -16.15
C ARG A 211 8.53 -7.97 -16.64
N TYR A 212 7.50 -7.14 -16.55
CA TYR A 212 6.19 -7.43 -17.13
C TYR A 212 5.94 -6.56 -18.35
N ARG A 213 5.29 -7.12 -19.37
CA ARG A 213 4.70 -6.33 -20.43
C ARG A 213 3.25 -6.02 -20.08
N ILE A 214 2.94 -4.75 -19.88
CA ILE A 214 1.57 -4.27 -19.61
C ILE A 214 1.28 -3.21 -20.67
N ASP A 215 0.20 -3.41 -21.43
CA ASP A 215 -0.19 -2.53 -22.56
C ASP A 215 0.95 -2.22 -23.54
N GLY A 216 1.81 -3.21 -23.79
CA GLY A 216 2.92 -3.11 -24.72
C GLY A 216 4.21 -2.50 -24.15
N VAL A 217 4.16 -1.94 -22.92
CA VAL A 217 5.31 -1.33 -22.24
C VAL A 217 5.93 -2.31 -21.24
N LEU A 218 7.26 -2.34 -21.18
CA LEU A 218 8.01 -3.20 -20.25
C LEU A 218 8.30 -2.47 -18.94
N TYR A 219 7.82 -3.02 -17.84
CA TYR A 219 8.07 -2.54 -16.48
C TYR A 219 8.98 -3.50 -15.74
N GLU A 220 10.06 -3.00 -15.16
CA GLU A 220 10.90 -3.79 -14.26
C GLU A 220 10.22 -3.89 -12.90
N VAL A 221 9.93 -5.12 -12.46
CA VAL A 221 9.12 -5.37 -11.26
C VAL A 221 9.95 -5.87 -10.08
N MET A 222 11.06 -6.57 -10.35
CA MET A 222 11.96 -7.01 -9.28
C MET A 222 13.36 -7.36 -9.82
N LYS A 223 14.34 -7.40 -8.90
CA LYS A 223 15.72 -7.85 -9.15
C LYS A 223 16.10 -8.96 -8.19
N PRO A 224 15.85 -10.24 -8.53
CA PRO A 224 16.25 -11.36 -7.68
C PRO A 224 17.79 -11.43 -7.55
N PRO A 225 18.31 -11.96 -6.43
CA PRO A 225 19.73 -12.28 -6.31
C PRO A 225 20.22 -13.24 -7.41
N MET A 226 21.44 -13.02 -7.90
CA MET A 226 22.05 -13.86 -8.96
C MET A 226 22.13 -15.34 -8.62
N LYS A 227 22.25 -15.67 -7.32
CA LYS A 227 22.30 -17.06 -6.82
C LYS A 227 21.02 -17.85 -7.17
N LEU A 228 19.87 -17.18 -7.29
CA LEU A 228 18.57 -17.83 -7.57
C LEU A 228 18.33 -18.09 -9.06
N LYS A 229 19.24 -17.66 -9.94
CA LYS A 229 19.13 -17.78 -11.40
C LYS A 229 18.77 -19.21 -11.84
N ASN A 230 19.54 -20.19 -11.38
CA ASN A 230 19.38 -21.58 -11.82
C ASN A 230 18.10 -22.20 -11.26
N ALA A 231 17.80 -21.94 -9.99
CA ALA A 231 16.62 -22.46 -9.32
C ALA A 231 15.32 -21.94 -9.96
N ILE A 232 15.21 -20.63 -10.19
CA ILE A 232 14.03 -20.03 -10.85
C ILE A 232 13.90 -20.55 -12.29
N THR A 233 15.00 -20.61 -13.04
CA THR A 233 14.98 -21.12 -14.43
C THR A 233 14.54 -22.58 -14.49
N SER A 234 15.03 -23.41 -13.58
CA SER A 234 14.65 -24.83 -13.49
C SER A 234 13.16 -24.99 -13.17
N ARG A 235 12.67 -24.24 -12.18
CA ARG A 235 11.26 -24.31 -11.79
C ARG A 235 10.31 -23.96 -12.93
N VAL A 236 10.60 -22.89 -13.69
CA VAL A 236 9.78 -22.50 -14.84
C VAL A 236 9.76 -23.59 -15.91
N LYS A 237 10.88 -24.26 -16.16
CA LYS A 237 10.95 -25.39 -17.10
C LYS A 237 10.05 -26.55 -16.65
N ILE A 238 10.15 -26.94 -15.39
CA ILE A 238 9.34 -28.04 -14.80
C ILE A 238 7.85 -27.73 -14.89
N MET A 239 7.43 -26.48 -14.69
CA MET A 239 6.02 -26.08 -14.79
C MET A 239 5.46 -26.08 -16.23
N SER A 240 6.34 -26.21 -17.24
CA SER A 240 5.99 -26.16 -18.65
C SER A 240 6.14 -27.49 -19.39
N GLU A 241 6.53 -28.57 -18.69
CA GLU A 241 6.46 -29.96 -19.16
C GLU A 241 5.05 -30.54 -19.01
#